data_AF-A0A6G1YXA4-F1
#
_entry.id   AF-A0A6G1YXA4-F1
#
_cell.length_a   1.000
_cell.length_b   1.000
_cell.length_c   1.000
_cell.angle_alpha   90.00
_cell.angle_beta   90.00
_cell.angle_gamma   90.00
#
_symmetry.space_group_name_H-M   'P 1'
#
loop_
_entity.id
_entity.type
_entity.pdbx_description
1 polymer ?
#
loop_
_entity_poly.entity_id
_entity_poly.type
_entity_poly.pdbx_seq_one_letter_code
_entity_poly.pdbx_strand_id
1 'polypeptide(L)'
;MGDSITVVLVTALFIIITLYIVSTAFYNVLNFQVQAKKHSRIPGGDNSFVATNTTQGSSISHSISNLKSAEKLANQAKHFVQSKLRQVLAETIPHQYIVVLKNGVTESAQSIAQQAVSRGGIVPFVYNNAIKGFAIKIANKLVLNSILSNPSVDFVEPDIKVQAFSQVASTGYSRVGGPLSILNGSHPRAVNAGIAIIDTGIDFTHPELNVYKQVSFVPGTSTANDDNGHGTAVAGIVAAQGRVGAVGIAPGARLWAIKVLDR
;
A
#
# COMPACT_ATOMS: atom_id res chain seq x y z
N MET A 1 -32.32 -10.28 -22.95
CA MET A 1 -31.35 -10.93 -22.04
C MET A 1 -30.26 -9.91 -21.75
N GLY A 2 -30.12 -9.43 -20.52
CA GLY A 2 -29.02 -8.49 -20.23
C GLY A 2 -28.99 -7.71 -18.92
N ASP A 3 -29.96 -7.81 -18.00
CA ASP A 3 -29.94 -6.99 -16.76
C ASP A 3 -29.55 -7.77 -15.48
N SER A 4 -29.04 -8.99 -15.62
CA SER A 4 -28.77 -9.85 -14.46
C SER A 4 -27.40 -9.63 -13.81
N ILE A 5 -26.43 -9.01 -14.50
CA ILE A 5 -25.06 -8.85 -13.99
C ILE A 5 -24.91 -7.62 -13.08
N THR A 6 -25.55 -6.50 -13.45
CA THR A 6 -25.52 -5.25 -12.66
C THR A 6 -26.18 -5.43 -11.28
N VAL A 7 -27.27 -6.20 -11.22
CA VAL A 7 -27.98 -6.49 -9.95
C VAL A 7 -27.14 -7.38 -9.02
N VAL A 8 -26.37 -8.32 -9.56
CA VAL A 8 -25.50 -9.20 -8.75
C VAL A 8 -24.30 -8.43 -8.16
N LEU A 9 -23.72 -7.49 -8.91
CA LEU A 9 -22.63 -6.63 -8.41
C LEU A 9 -23.11 -5.65 -7.31
N VAL A 10 -24.28 -5.05 -7.47
CA VAL A 10 -24.85 -4.12 -6.48
C VAL A 10 -25.24 -4.85 -5.20
N THR A 11 -25.81 -6.05 -5.29
CA THR A 11 -26.16 -6.87 -4.12
C THR A 11 -24.92 -7.38 -3.37
N ALA A 12 -23.86 -7.81 -4.07
CA ALA A 12 -22.60 -8.20 -3.43
C ALA A 12 -21.93 -7.03 -2.69
N LEU A 13 -21.92 -5.84 -3.29
CA LEU A 13 -21.36 -4.63 -2.67
C LEU A 13 -22.15 -4.21 -1.42
N PHE A 14 -23.49 -4.30 -1.47
CA PHE A 14 -24.37 -3.99 -0.35
C PHE A 14 -24.16 -4.96 0.83
N ILE A 15 -23.99 -6.27 0.55
CA ILE A 15 -23.69 -7.28 1.57
C ILE A 15 -22.33 -7.00 2.25
N ILE A 16 -21.30 -6.64 1.49
CA ILE A 16 -19.96 -6.32 2.02
C ILE A 16 -20.00 -5.06 2.89
N ILE A 17 -20.70 -4.00 2.47
CA ILE A 17 -20.86 -2.77 3.23
C ILE A 17 -21.65 -3.05 4.53
N THR A 18 -22.72 -3.83 4.44
CA THR A 18 -23.52 -4.19 5.61
C THR A 18 -22.71 -5.02 6.63
N LEU A 19 -21.93 -6.00 6.16
CA LEU A 19 -21.02 -6.78 7.01
C LEU A 19 -19.94 -5.91 7.66
N TYR A 20 -19.41 -4.92 6.95
CA TYR A 20 -18.41 -3.98 7.49
C TYR A 20 -19.00 -3.06 8.56
N ILE A 21 -20.20 -2.52 8.35
CA ILE A 21 -20.91 -1.69 9.34
C ILE A 21 -21.24 -2.51 10.59
N VAL A 22 -21.77 -3.72 10.42
CA VAL A 22 -22.08 -4.63 11.54
C VAL A 22 -20.81 -5.01 12.32
N SER A 23 -19.71 -5.30 11.62
CA SER A 23 -18.42 -5.59 12.26
C SER A 23 -17.89 -4.41 13.07
N THR A 24 -17.98 -3.19 12.53
CA THR A 24 -17.50 -1.98 13.20
C THR A 24 -18.37 -1.63 14.42
N ALA A 25 -19.71 -1.76 14.29
CA ALA A 25 -20.64 -1.55 15.38
C ALA A 25 -20.43 -2.57 16.51
N PHE A 26 -20.23 -3.84 16.17
CA PHE A 26 -19.93 -4.90 17.14
C PHE A 26 -18.60 -4.66 17.87
N TYR A 27 -17.57 -4.19 17.14
CA TYR A 27 -16.27 -3.86 17.72
C TYR A 27 -16.35 -2.69 18.72
N ASN A 28 -17.14 -1.66 18.40
CA ASN A 28 -17.36 -0.51 19.28
C ASN A 28 -18.15 -0.90 20.54
N VAL A 29 -19.15 -1.78 20.42
CA VAL A 29 -19.92 -2.30 21.56
C VAL A 29 -19.02 -3.15 22.47
N LEU A 30 -18.18 -4.02 21.91
CA LEU A 30 -17.22 -4.78 22.73
C LEU A 30 -16.23 -3.87 23.46
N ASN A 31 -15.67 -2.88 22.78
CA ASN A 31 -14.74 -1.93 23.42
C ASN A 31 -15.42 -1.10 24.52
N PHE A 32 -16.68 -0.72 24.33
CA PHE A 32 -17.46 -0.02 25.36
C PHE A 32 -17.69 -0.91 26.59
N GLN A 33 -18.06 -2.18 26.40
CA GLN A 33 -18.27 -3.14 27.50
C GLN A 33 -16.96 -3.46 28.25
N VAL A 34 -15.83 -3.55 27.54
CA VAL A 34 -14.50 -3.75 28.14
C VAL A 34 -14.06 -2.53 28.96
N GLN A 35 -14.34 -1.31 28.50
CA GLN A 35 -14.02 -0.07 29.23
C GLN A 35 -14.93 0.15 30.45
N ALA A 36 -16.23 -0.17 30.33
CA ALA A 36 -17.20 -0.07 31.41
C ALA A 36 -16.85 -1.00 32.60
N LYS A 37 -16.37 -2.22 32.31
CA LYS A 37 -15.95 -3.18 33.36
C LYS A 37 -14.64 -2.79 34.07
N LYS A 38 -13.82 -1.94 33.45
CA LYS A 38 -12.54 -1.47 34.03
C LYS A 38 -12.72 -0.33 35.03
N HIS A 39 -13.83 0.44 34.96
CA HIS A 39 -14.09 1.60 35.81
C HIS A 39 -14.99 1.32 37.03
N SER A 40 -15.47 0.09 37.24
CA SER A 40 -16.31 -0.24 38.42
C SER A 40 -15.54 -0.71 39.67
N ARG A 41 -14.21 -0.57 39.72
CA ARG A 41 -13.40 -0.87 40.93
C ARG A 41 -13.24 0.41 41.76
N ILE A 42 -14.05 0.55 42.81
CA ILE A 42 -13.89 1.54 43.87
C ILE A 42 -12.71 1.09 44.78
N PRO A 43 -11.77 1.98 45.16
CA PRO A 43 -10.66 1.61 46.04
C PRO A 43 -10.98 1.90 47.51
N GLY A 44 -10.86 0.88 48.36
CA GLY A 44 -10.77 1.04 49.82
C GLY A 44 -11.59 0.03 50.63
N GLY A 45 -10.91 -0.82 51.40
CA GLY A 45 -11.52 -1.68 52.43
C GLY A 45 -10.90 -3.08 52.47
N ASP A 46 -10.03 -3.32 53.46
CA ASP A 46 -9.56 -4.65 53.80
C ASP A 46 -10.73 -5.58 54.14
N ASN A 47 -10.71 -6.80 53.59
CA ASN A 47 -11.22 -8.00 54.24
C ASN A 47 -10.68 -9.23 53.52
N SER A 48 -10.04 -10.08 54.32
CA SER A 48 -9.60 -11.44 54.00
C SER A 48 -10.69 -12.25 53.30
N PHE A 49 -10.51 -12.50 52.00
CA PHE A 49 -11.26 -13.52 51.29
C PHE A 49 -10.29 -14.64 50.90
N VAL A 50 -10.35 -15.73 51.66
CA VAL A 50 -9.77 -17.01 51.29
C VAL A 50 -10.50 -17.48 50.02
N ALA A 51 -9.92 -17.21 48.85
CA ALA A 51 -10.39 -17.80 47.60
C ALA A 51 -9.88 -19.23 47.53
N THR A 52 -10.76 -20.17 47.86
CA THR A 52 -10.63 -21.58 47.51
C THR A 52 -10.33 -21.71 46.01
N ASN A 53 -9.47 -22.68 45.72
CA ASN A 53 -8.95 -22.97 44.41
C ASN A 53 -10.05 -23.31 43.40
N THR A 54 -9.75 -23.09 42.12
CA THR A 54 -10.30 -23.81 40.94
C THR A 54 -11.77 -23.59 40.54
N THR A 55 -12.11 -22.43 39.95
CA THR A 55 -13.02 -22.39 38.76
C THR A 55 -13.02 -21.06 37.97
N GLN A 56 -12.66 -19.91 38.57
CA GLN A 56 -12.75 -18.60 37.88
C GLN A 56 -11.52 -18.17 37.06
N GLY A 57 -10.33 -18.71 37.32
CA GLY A 57 -9.12 -18.39 36.54
C GLY A 57 -9.14 -18.98 35.13
N SER A 58 -9.77 -20.15 34.96
CA SER A 58 -9.92 -20.84 33.67
C SER A 58 -10.80 -20.06 32.70
N SER A 59 -11.92 -19.51 33.18
CA SER A 59 -12.91 -18.78 32.39
C SER A 59 -12.41 -17.41 31.93
N ILE A 60 -11.59 -16.71 32.72
CA ILE A 60 -10.95 -15.45 32.30
C ILE A 60 -9.83 -15.72 31.28
N SER A 61 -9.02 -16.77 31.49
CA SER A 61 -7.96 -17.14 30.56
C SER A 61 -8.51 -17.64 29.21
N HIS A 62 -9.59 -18.44 29.24
CA HIS A 62 -10.35 -18.84 28.04
C HIS A 62 -11.00 -17.63 27.33
N SER A 63 -11.51 -16.65 28.08
CA SER A 63 -12.09 -15.44 27.49
C SER A 63 -11.02 -14.60 26.77
N ILE A 64 -9.81 -14.49 27.32
CA ILE A 64 -8.71 -13.76 26.70
C ILE A 64 -8.15 -14.47 25.46
N SER A 65 -8.05 -15.82 25.47
CA SER A 65 -7.62 -16.58 24.29
C SER A 65 -8.64 -16.51 23.15
N ASN A 66 -9.94 -16.53 23.48
CA ASN A 66 -11.02 -16.35 22.52
C ASN A 66 -11.01 -14.94 21.92
N LEU A 67 -10.74 -13.89 22.71
CA LEU A 67 -10.59 -12.51 22.22
C LEU A 67 -9.39 -12.35 21.28
N LYS A 68 -8.22 -12.90 21.62
CA LYS A 68 -7.03 -12.89 20.74
C LYS A 68 -7.29 -13.64 19.43
N SER A 69 -8.03 -14.75 19.50
CA SER A 69 -8.42 -15.52 18.31
C SER A 69 -9.42 -14.76 17.43
N ALA A 70 -10.37 -14.05 18.05
CA ALA A 70 -11.31 -13.18 17.34
C ALA A 70 -10.62 -11.98 16.68
N GLU A 71 -9.64 -11.34 17.34
CA GLU A 71 -8.82 -10.29 16.74
C GLU A 71 -8.00 -10.80 15.56
N LYS A 72 -7.41 -12.00 15.68
CA LYS A 72 -6.67 -12.63 14.58
C LYS A 72 -7.58 -12.90 13.38
N LEU A 73 -8.78 -13.44 13.62
CA LEU A 73 -9.78 -13.69 12.58
C LEU A 73 -10.30 -12.38 11.95
N ALA A 74 -10.51 -11.33 12.75
CA ALA A 74 -10.92 -10.02 12.25
C ALA A 74 -9.83 -9.38 11.38
N ASN A 75 -8.55 -9.50 11.77
CA ASN A 75 -7.43 -9.04 10.96
C ASN A 75 -7.29 -9.85 9.67
N GLN A 76 -7.43 -11.18 9.74
CA GLN A 76 -7.45 -12.04 8.55
C GLN A 76 -8.61 -11.70 7.60
N ALA A 77 -9.81 -11.47 8.14
CA ALA A 77 -10.97 -11.06 7.36
C ALA A 77 -10.77 -9.66 6.75
N LYS A 78 -10.18 -8.71 7.49
CA LYS A 78 -9.84 -7.38 6.99
C LYS A 78 -8.83 -7.45 5.84
N HIS A 79 -7.78 -8.26 5.98
CA HIS A 79 -6.80 -8.49 4.91
C HIS A 79 -7.43 -9.22 3.71
N PHE A 80 -8.31 -10.19 3.94
CA PHE A 80 -9.03 -10.88 2.88
C PHE A 80 -9.99 -9.94 2.13
N VAL A 81 -10.78 -9.14 2.83
CA VAL A 81 -11.68 -8.15 2.23
C VAL A 81 -10.89 -7.07 1.50
N GLN A 82 -9.79 -6.55 2.06
CA GLN A 82 -8.94 -5.58 1.36
C GLN A 82 -8.25 -6.16 0.14
N SER A 83 -7.75 -7.40 0.20
CA SER A 83 -7.13 -8.06 -0.95
C SER A 83 -8.15 -8.37 -2.03
N LYS A 84 -9.34 -8.84 -1.67
CA LYS A 84 -10.45 -9.07 -2.61
C LYS A 84 -10.97 -7.76 -3.19
N LEU A 85 -11.09 -6.72 -2.38
CA LEU A 85 -11.47 -5.38 -2.83
C LEU A 85 -10.41 -4.80 -3.77
N ARG A 86 -9.11 -4.93 -3.46
CA ARG A 86 -8.03 -4.55 -4.38
C ARG A 86 -8.10 -5.35 -5.68
N GLN A 87 -8.36 -6.66 -5.61
CA GLN A 87 -8.49 -7.51 -6.81
C GLN A 87 -9.72 -7.15 -7.66
N VAL A 88 -10.82 -6.72 -7.03
CA VAL A 88 -12.07 -6.33 -7.70
C VAL A 88 -12.00 -4.88 -8.21
N LEU A 89 -11.28 -3.99 -7.52
CA LEU A 89 -11.08 -2.58 -7.91
C LEU A 89 -9.89 -2.39 -8.86
N ALA A 90 -8.93 -3.32 -8.90
CA ALA A 90 -7.80 -3.25 -9.80
C ALA A 90 -8.28 -3.52 -11.24
N GLU A 91 -8.43 -2.44 -11.99
CA GLU A 91 -8.70 -2.52 -13.43
C GLU A 91 -7.47 -3.13 -14.13
N THR A 92 -7.57 -4.39 -14.53
CA THR A 92 -6.51 -5.07 -15.28
C THR A 92 -6.34 -4.42 -16.65
N ILE A 93 -5.10 -4.26 -17.10
CA ILE A 93 -4.81 -3.81 -18.46
C ILE A 93 -5.06 -5.00 -19.40
N PRO A 94 -6.03 -4.89 -20.35
CA PRO A 94 -6.38 -6.01 -21.21
C PRO A 94 -5.17 -6.56 -21.96
N HIS A 95 -5.01 -7.88 -21.91
CA HIS A 95 -3.94 -8.61 -22.60
C HIS A 95 -2.50 -8.24 -22.19
N GLN A 96 -2.31 -7.59 -21.03
CA GLN A 96 -1.01 -7.27 -20.50
C GLN A 96 -0.74 -8.06 -19.21
N TYR A 97 0.47 -8.60 -19.11
CA TYR A 97 0.87 -9.49 -18.04
C TYR A 97 2.28 -9.17 -17.55
N ILE A 98 2.53 -9.47 -16.29
CA ILE A 98 3.86 -9.53 -15.69
C ILE A 98 4.27 -11.00 -15.61
N VAL A 99 5.40 -11.34 -16.22
CA VAL A 99 6.00 -12.68 -16.18
C VAL A 99 7.17 -12.64 -15.21
N VAL A 100 7.12 -13.46 -14.18
CA VAL A 100 8.17 -13.57 -13.17
C VAL A 100 8.88 -14.90 -13.34
N LEU A 101 10.21 -14.86 -13.29
CA LEU A 101 11.07 -16.04 -13.45
C LEU A 101 11.51 -16.57 -12.09
N LYS A 102 11.79 -17.88 -12.05
CA LYS A 102 12.31 -18.53 -10.86
C LYS A 102 13.68 -17.98 -10.47
N ASN A 103 13.97 -18.02 -9.18
CA ASN A 103 15.32 -17.74 -8.70
C ASN A 103 16.30 -18.81 -9.20
N GLY A 104 17.51 -18.38 -9.59
CA GLY A 104 18.57 -19.30 -10.03
C GLY A 104 18.47 -19.80 -11.48
N VAL A 105 17.52 -19.31 -12.28
CA VAL A 105 17.50 -19.61 -13.72
C VAL A 105 18.78 -19.13 -14.40
N THR A 106 19.38 -20.01 -15.21
CA THR A 106 20.58 -19.71 -16.00
C THR A 106 20.26 -18.79 -17.16
N GLU A 107 19.07 -18.95 -17.72
CA GLU A 107 18.59 -18.13 -18.82
C GLU A 107 18.19 -16.73 -18.33
N SER A 108 18.60 -15.70 -19.08
CA SER A 108 18.30 -14.30 -18.73
C SER A 108 16.84 -13.94 -18.99
N ALA A 109 16.29 -12.99 -18.22
CA ALA A 109 14.96 -12.45 -18.51
C ALA A 109 14.88 -11.83 -19.92
N GLN A 110 15.98 -11.25 -20.39
CA GLN A 110 16.09 -10.66 -21.73
C GLN A 110 15.93 -11.71 -22.84
N SER A 111 16.55 -12.89 -22.72
CA SER A 111 16.47 -13.92 -23.76
C SER A 111 15.09 -14.56 -23.82
N ILE A 112 14.45 -14.82 -22.67
CA ILE A 112 13.07 -15.33 -22.62
C ILE A 112 12.09 -14.29 -23.19
N ALA A 113 12.29 -13.01 -22.86
CA ALA A 113 11.51 -11.91 -23.43
C ALA A 113 11.65 -11.85 -24.96
N GLN A 114 12.86 -12.00 -25.50
CA GLN A 114 13.10 -12.04 -26.95
C GLN A 114 12.42 -13.23 -27.63
N GLN A 115 12.40 -14.40 -27.00
CA GLN A 115 11.63 -15.54 -27.50
C GLN A 115 10.14 -15.23 -27.58
N ALA A 116 9.58 -14.56 -26.56
CA ALA A 116 8.19 -14.14 -26.57
C ALA A 116 7.90 -13.10 -27.69
N VAL A 117 8.84 -12.17 -27.93
CA VAL A 117 8.75 -11.21 -29.04
C VAL A 117 8.75 -11.91 -30.40
N SER A 118 9.61 -12.92 -30.59
CA SER A 118 9.67 -13.68 -31.86
C SER A 118 8.37 -14.41 -32.19
N ARG A 119 7.51 -14.64 -31.18
CA ARG A 119 6.19 -15.27 -31.31
C ARG A 119 5.04 -14.25 -31.44
N GLY A 120 5.36 -12.96 -31.54
CA GLY A 120 4.38 -11.87 -31.67
C GLY A 120 3.98 -11.20 -30.35
N GLY A 121 4.72 -11.43 -29.26
CA GLY A 121 4.59 -10.65 -28.03
C GLY A 121 5.20 -9.26 -28.16
N ILE A 122 4.68 -8.29 -27.42
CA ILE A 122 5.32 -6.97 -27.27
C ILE A 122 5.79 -6.88 -25.83
N VAL A 123 7.08 -6.66 -25.59
CA VAL A 123 7.67 -6.56 -24.25
C VAL A 123 7.95 -5.09 -23.94
N PRO A 124 7.12 -4.40 -23.13
CA PRO A 124 7.34 -3.00 -22.80
C PRO A 124 8.52 -2.80 -21.84
N PHE A 125 8.84 -3.80 -21.01
CA PHE A 125 9.88 -3.68 -20.00
C PHE A 125 10.44 -5.04 -19.57
N VAL A 126 11.74 -5.09 -19.25
CA VAL A 126 12.42 -6.28 -18.70
C VAL A 126 12.98 -5.93 -17.32
N TYR A 127 12.61 -6.72 -16.33
CA TYR A 127 13.08 -6.59 -14.95
C TYR A 127 14.31 -7.46 -14.72
N ASN A 128 15.41 -6.85 -14.27
CA ASN A 128 16.69 -7.53 -14.08
C ASN A 128 17.26 -7.43 -12.65
N ASN A 129 16.69 -6.56 -11.81
CA ASN A 129 17.27 -6.19 -10.51
C ASN A 129 16.47 -6.79 -9.34
N ALA A 130 15.38 -6.14 -8.93
CA ALA A 130 14.58 -6.56 -7.78
C ALA A 130 13.79 -7.85 -8.04
N ILE A 131 13.30 -8.01 -9.27
CA ILE A 131 12.69 -9.23 -9.79
C ILE A 131 13.32 -9.56 -11.14
N LYS A 132 13.42 -10.85 -11.46
CA LYS A 132 13.80 -11.32 -12.80
C LYS A 132 12.53 -11.64 -13.55
N GLY A 133 12.29 -10.96 -14.67
CA GLY A 133 11.03 -11.09 -15.38
C GLY A 133 10.86 -10.05 -16.48
N PHE A 134 9.65 -9.97 -17.03
CA PHE A 134 9.33 -8.94 -18.02
C PHE A 134 7.82 -8.67 -18.06
N ALA A 135 7.46 -7.45 -18.43
CA ALA A 135 6.09 -7.10 -18.80
C ALA A 135 5.85 -7.50 -20.25
N ILE A 136 4.66 -7.99 -20.59
CA ILE A 136 4.32 -8.39 -21.96
C ILE A 136 2.88 -8.07 -22.31
N LYS A 137 2.66 -7.54 -23.51
CA LYS A 137 1.35 -7.48 -24.17
C LYS A 137 1.22 -8.65 -25.15
N ILE A 138 0.12 -9.37 -25.03
CA ILE A 138 -0.12 -10.63 -25.75
C ILE A 138 -1.33 -10.48 -26.67
N ALA A 139 -1.08 -10.38 -27.99
CA ALA A 139 -2.18 -10.35 -28.96
C ALA A 139 -2.77 -11.75 -29.25
N ASN A 140 -2.03 -12.82 -28.98
CA ASN A 140 -2.38 -14.19 -29.35
C ASN A 140 -2.19 -15.16 -28.17
N LYS A 141 -3.22 -15.97 -27.86
CA LYS A 141 -3.20 -16.99 -26.80
C LYS A 141 -2.05 -18.00 -26.94
N LEU A 142 -1.54 -18.25 -28.16
CA LEU A 142 -0.39 -19.13 -28.37
C LEU A 142 0.88 -18.64 -27.65
N VAL A 143 1.09 -17.31 -27.58
CA VAL A 143 2.24 -16.73 -26.87
C VAL A 143 2.09 -16.96 -25.37
N LEU A 144 0.91 -16.71 -24.82
CA LEU A 144 0.63 -16.95 -23.39
C LEU A 144 0.87 -18.41 -23.02
N ASN A 145 0.36 -19.36 -23.82
CA ASN A 145 0.57 -20.79 -23.57
C ASN A 145 2.06 -21.16 -23.59
N SER A 146 2.85 -20.57 -24.50
CA SER A 146 4.29 -20.82 -24.57
C SER A 146 5.08 -20.28 -23.36
N ILE A 147 4.59 -19.21 -22.74
CA ILE A 147 5.18 -18.65 -21.52
C ILE A 147 4.81 -19.51 -20.32
N LEU A 148 3.53 -19.89 -20.21
CA LEU A 148 3.04 -20.74 -19.12
C LEU A 148 3.69 -22.13 -19.11
N SER A 149 4.11 -22.64 -20.26
CA SER A 149 4.83 -23.92 -20.36
C SER A 149 6.35 -23.81 -20.18
N ASN A 150 6.90 -22.60 -20.06
CA ASN A 150 8.34 -22.41 -19.92
C ASN A 150 8.80 -22.77 -18.49
N PRO A 151 9.74 -23.72 -18.30
CA PRO A 151 10.16 -24.18 -16.98
C PRO A 151 10.86 -23.12 -16.12
N SER A 152 11.40 -22.07 -16.75
CA SER A 152 12.05 -20.94 -16.10
C SER A 152 11.05 -19.93 -15.51
N VAL A 153 9.79 -19.98 -15.92
CA VAL A 153 8.72 -19.11 -15.41
C VAL A 153 8.26 -19.63 -14.04
N ASP A 154 8.14 -18.72 -13.08
CA ASP A 154 7.59 -18.98 -11.75
C ASP A 154 6.08 -18.78 -11.76
N PHE A 155 5.64 -17.58 -12.15
CA PHE A 155 4.24 -17.26 -12.32
C PHE A 155 4.03 -16.14 -13.36
N VAL A 156 2.78 -16.02 -13.81
CA VAL A 156 2.31 -14.95 -14.70
C VAL A 156 1.08 -14.34 -14.06
N GLU A 157 1.06 -13.01 -13.94
CA GLU A 157 -0.08 -12.26 -13.38
C GLU A 157 -0.54 -11.16 -14.35
N PRO A 158 -1.84 -10.81 -14.36
CA PRO A 158 -2.32 -9.66 -15.11
C PRO A 158 -1.69 -8.36 -14.58
N ASP A 159 -1.33 -7.47 -15.50
CA ASP A 159 -0.91 -6.12 -15.13
C ASP A 159 -2.14 -5.28 -14.76
N ILE A 160 -2.00 -4.40 -13.77
CA ILE A 160 -3.10 -3.64 -13.18
C ILE A 160 -2.84 -2.15 -13.23
N LYS A 161 -3.91 -1.38 -13.42
CA LYS A 161 -3.84 0.08 -13.25
C LYS A 161 -3.79 0.40 -11.76
N VAL A 162 -2.89 1.31 -11.41
CA VAL A 162 -2.77 1.91 -10.08
C VAL A 162 -3.03 3.40 -10.17
N GLN A 163 -3.50 4.01 -9.08
CA GLN A 163 -3.83 5.43 -9.00
C GLN A 163 -3.28 6.00 -7.69
N ALA A 164 -2.97 7.30 -7.69
CA ALA A 164 -2.61 8.01 -6.47
C ALA A 164 -3.79 7.99 -5.47
N PHE A 165 -3.49 7.81 -4.18
CA PHE A 165 -4.49 7.91 -3.15
C PHE A 165 -4.80 9.38 -2.87
N SER A 166 -6.08 9.76 -2.85
CA SER A 166 -6.47 11.13 -2.48
C SER A 166 -6.01 11.45 -1.06
N GLN A 167 -5.23 12.51 -0.92
CA GLN A 167 -4.79 13.02 0.38
C GLN A 167 -5.92 13.86 0.99
N VAL A 168 -6.52 13.38 2.08
CA VAL A 168 -7.20 14.30 3.01
C VAL A 168 -6.09 15.10 3.69
N ALA A 169 -6.10 16.42 3.49
CA ALA A 169 -5.14 17.35 4.07
C ALA A 169 -4.91 17.03 5.56
N SER A 170 -3.67 16.70 5.92
CA SER A 170 -3.36 16.24 7.26
C SER A 170 -2.79 17.38 8.11
N THR A 171 -3.42 17.58 9.26
CA THR A 171 -2.86 18.18 10.49
C THR A 171 -1.81 17.26 11.16
N GLY A 172 -1.26 16.29 10.43
CA GLY A 172 -0.47 15.16 10.91
C GLY A 172 1.02 15.43 11.14
N TYR A 173 1.54 16.59 10.73
CA TYR A 173 2.92 17.01 11.03
C TYR A 173 3.22 16.94 12.54
N SER A 174 2.28 17.38 13.39
CA SER A 174 2.41 17.33 14.85
C SER A 174 2.17 15.93 15.45
N ARG A 175 1.51 15.01 14.74
CA ARG A 175 1.15 13.67 15.27
C ARG A 175 2.26 12.64 15.14
N VAL A 176 3.14 12.80 14.15
CA VAL A 176 4.27 11.90 13.91
C VAL A 176 5.55 12.30 14.66
N GLY A 177 5.47 13.30 15.54
CA GLY A 177 6.65 13.84 16.21
C GLY A 177 7.61 14.50 15.22
N GLY A 178 7.07 15.30 14.28
CA GLY A 178 7.88 16.12 13.38
C GLY A 178 8.96 16.85 14.17
N PRO A 179 10.17 17.00 13.60
CA PRO A 179 11.40 17.22 14.36
C PRO A 179 11.21 18.28 15.45
N LEU A 180 11.35 17.85 16.71
CA LEU A 180 11.50 18.74 17.89
C LEU A 180 12.64 19.78 17.68
N SER A 181 13.43 19.64 16.61
CA SER A 181 14.44 20.57 16.11
C SER A 181 13.91 21.95 15.74
N ILE A 182 12.63 22.13 15.39
CA ILE A 182 12.07 23.46 15.06
C ILE A 182 11.78 24.29 16.33
N LEU A 183 11.62 23.66 17.50
CA LEU A 183 11.32 24.36 18.76
C LEU A 183 12.49 25.17 19.32
N ASN A 184 13.71 25.04 18.75
CA ASN A 184 14.92 25.70 19.24
C ASN A 184 15.46 26.81 18.30
N GLY A 185 14.66 27.31 17.36
CA GLY A 185 15.04 28.45 16.50
C GLY A 185 16.21 28.18 15.54
N SER A 186 16.64 26.91 15.44
CA SER A 186 17.69 26.49 14.50
C SER A 186 17.03 26.12 13.18
N HIS A 187 17.35 26.84 12.11
CA HIS A 187 16.95 26.43 10.76
C HIS A 187 17.38 24.98 10.56
N PRO A 188 16.47 24.08 10.13
CA PRO A 188 16.83 22.67 10.00
C PRO A 188 17.96 22.56 8.98
N ARG A 189 19.14 22.13 9.44
CA ARG A 189 20.24 21.81 8.54
C ARG A 189 19.75 20.72 7.58
N ALA A 190 20.05 20.88 6.29
CA ALA A 190 19.68 19.92 5.28
C ALA A 190 20.07 18.51 5.72
N VAL A 191 19.10 17.60 5.76
CA VAL A 191 19.37 16.20 6.10
C VAL A 191 20.18 15.60 4.95
N ASN A 192 21.34 15.01 5.24
CA ASN A 192 22.12 14.30 4.23
C ASN A 192 21.55 12.89 3.99
N ALA A 193 20.31 12.85 3.52
CA ALA A 193 19.63 11.66 3.06
C ALA A 193 19.22 11.87 1.60
N GLY A 194 19.04 10.76 0.90
CA GLY A 194 18.39 10.76 -0.39
C GLY A 194 17.07 9.99 -0.28
N ILE A 195 15.99 10.54 -0.82
CA ILE A 195 14.64 9.96 -0.72
C ILE A 195 14.03 9.90 -2.11
N ALA A 196 13.55 8.72 -2.50
CA ALA A 196 12.88 8.51 -3.78
C ALA A 196 11.36 8.67 -3.62
N ILE A 197 10.78 9.54 -4.44
CA ILE A 197 9.34 9.75 -4.53
C ILE A 197 8.86 9.06 -5.80
N ILE A 198 8.15 7.95 -5.63
CA ILE A 198 7.57 7.14 -6.72
C ILE A 198 6.10 7.55 -6.86
N ASP A 199 5.81 8.50 -7.73
CA ASP A 199 4.52 9.19 -7.77
C ASP A 199 4.25 9.83 -9.15
N THR A 200 3.49 10.93 -9.21
CA THR A 200 3.21 11.73 -10.44
C THR A 200 4.39 12.60 -10.88
N GLY A 201 5.45 12.70 -10.08
CA GLY A 201 6.62 13.54 -10.34
C GLY A 201 6.90 14.48 -9.17
N ILE A 202 7.82 15.42 -9.37
CA ILE A 202 8.06 16.53 -8.43
C ILE A 202 8.22 17.81 -9.25
N ASP A 203 7.61 18.92 -8.84
CA ASP A 203 7.90 20.24 -9.43
C ASP A 203 9.35 20.64 -9.18
N PHE A 204 10.14 20.73 -10.26
CA PHE A 204 11.56 21.07 -10.20
C PHE A 204 11.83 22.55 -9.89
N THR A 205 10.81 23.40 -10.05
CA THR A 205 10.91 24.85 -9.80
C THR A 205 10.50 25.24 -8.39
N HIS A 206 9.99 24.29 -7.60
CA HIS A 206 9.50 24.56 -6.26
C HIS A 206 10.64 24.97 -5.31
N PRO A 207 10.63 26.19 -4.73
CA PRO A 207 11.78 26.74 -4.00
C PRO A 207 12.13 25.97 -2.71
N GLU A 208 11.17 25.22 -2.17
CA GLU A 208 11.35 24.44 -0.93
C GLU A 208 11.86 23.01 -1.15
N LEU A 209 12.00 22.55 -2.40
CA LEU A 209 12.34 21.16 -2.72
C LEU A 209 13.71 21.04 -3.37
N ASN A 210 14.52 20.08 -2.91
CA ASN A 210 15.85 19.80 -3.44
C ASN A 210 15.82 18.58 -4.36
N VAL A 211 15.33 18.75 -5.58
CA VAL A 211 15.29 17.65 -6.56
C VAL A 211 16.69 17.42 -7.11
N TYR A 212 17.22 16.23 -6.84
CA TYR A 212 18.60 15.86 -7.14
C TYR A 212 18.74 15.09 -8.45
N LYS A 213 17.81 14.17 -8.72
CA LYS A 213 17.79 13.36 -9.95
C LYS A 213 16.35 12.99 -10.29
N GLN A 214 16.11 12.62 -11.54
CA GLN A 214 14.78 12.34 -12.05
C GLN A 214 14.78 11.19 -13.05
N VAL A 215 13.67 10.46 -13.12
CA VAL A 215 13.38 9.45 -14.16
C VAL A 215 11.87 9.31 -14.32
N SER A 216 11.40 9.18 -15.56
CA SER A 216 10.01 8.89 -15.89
C SER A 216 9.89 7.50 -16.51
N PHE A 217 8.90 6.74 -16.03
CA PHE A 217 8.45 5.47 -16.62
C PHE A 217 7.08 5.61 -17.31
N VAL A 218 6.51 6.82 -17.33
CA VAL A 218 5.26 7.12 -18.05
C VAL A 218 5.56 7.22 -19.55
N PRO A 219 4.93 6.38 -20.40
CA PRO A 219 5.16 6.40 -21.84
C PRO A 219 4.90 7.78 -22.47
N GLY A 220 5.81 8.24 -23.33
CA GLY A 220 5.70 9.55 -23.99
C GLY A 220 6.20 10.74 -23.16
N THR A 221 6.58 10.52 -21.90
CA THR A 221 7.06 11.57 -21.00
C THR A 221 8.53 11.36 -20.65
N SER A 222 9.38 12.31 -21.04
CA SER A 222 10.84 12.26 -20.79
C SER A 222 11.28 12.89 -19.46
N THR A 223 10.37 13.58 -18.77
CA THR A 223 10.64 14.31 -17.52
C THR A 223 9.78 13.80 -16.38
N ALA A 224 10.35 13.66 -15.18
CA ALA A 224 9.58 13.42 -13.96
C ALA A 224 9.07 14.72 -13.30
N ASN A 225 8.89 15.78 -14.09
CA ASN A 225 8.27 17.02 -13.60
C ASN A 225 6.79 16.73 -13.33
N ASP A 226 6.28 17.27 -12.24
CA ASP A 226 4.91 17.00 -11.81
C ASP A 226 3.90 17.82 -12.63
N ASP A 227 2.93 17.13 -13.20
CA ASP A 227 1.80 17.66 -13.98
C ASP A 227 0.44 17.40 -13.30
N ASN A 228 0.44 16.74 -12.14
CA ASN A 228 -0.75 16.49 -11.32
C ASN A 228 -0.72 17.28 -9.99
N GLY A 229 0.42 17.32 -9.31
CA GLY A 229 0.62 17.98 -8.02
C GLY A 229 0.67 17.04 -6.81
N HIS A 230 0.21 15.79 -6.92
CA HIS A 230 0.23 14.83 -5.81
C HIS A 230 1.66 14.50 -5.38
N GLY A 231 2.55 14.17 -6.31
CA GLY A 231 3.95 13.87 -6.01
C GLY A 231 4.71 15.05 -5.40
N THR A 232 4.42 16.28 -5.83
CA THR A 232 4.96 17.51 -5.22
C THR A 232 4.44 17.71 -3.79
N ALA A 233 3.16 17.46 -3.53
CA ALA A 233 2.60 17.52 -2.18
C ALA A 233 3.23 16.48 -1.24
N VAL A 234 3.40 15.23 -1.71
CA VAL A 234 4.12 14.17 -1.00
C VAL A 234 5.56 14.59 -0.71
N ALA A 235 6.27 15.13 -1.71
CA ALA A 235 7.64 15.61 -1.56
C ALA A 235 7.75 16.75 -0.52
N GLY A 236 6.76 17.65 -0.46
CA GLY A 236 6.66 18.72 0.53
C GLY A 236 6.58 18.20 1.95
N ILE A 237 5.67 17.26 2.22
CA ILE A 237 5.53 16.62 3.54
C ILE A 237 6.85 15.96 3.97
N VAL A 238 7.56 15.36 3.02
CA VAL A 238 8.79 14.62 3.29
C VAL A 238 9.98 15.54 3.52
N ALA A 239 10.23 16.54 2.66
CA ALA A 239 11.53 17.21 2.62
C ALA A 239 11.49 18.73 2.38
N ALA A 240 10.32 19.39 2.48
CA ALA A 240 10.26 20.85 2.38
C ALA A 240 11.25 21.52 3.34
N GLN A 241 12.00 22.50 2.84
CA GLN A 241 13.08 23.14 3.59
C GLN A 241 12.58 24.05 4.72
N GLY A 242 11.37 24.60 4.61
CA GLY A 242 10.78 25.47 5.63
C GLY A 242 11.24 26.93 5.54
N ARG A 243 11.61 27.44 4.36
CA ARG A 243 12.02 28.85 4.19
C ARG A 243 10.84 29.78 3.97
N VAL A 244 9.77 29.29 3.35
CA VAL A 244 8.59 30.12 2.98
C VAL A 244 7.27 29.47 3.43
N GLY A 245 7.28 28.22 3.91
CA GLY A 245 6.06 27.49 4.26
C GLY A 245 6.27 26.32 5.22
N ALA A 246 5.49 25.25 5.01
CA ALA A 246 5.56 24.04 5.83
C ALA A 246 6.97 23.42 5.79
N VAL A 247 7.39 22.84 6.92
CA VAL A 247 8.67 22.14 7.02
C VAL A 247 8.42 20.64 6.84
N GLY A 248 9.24 19.99 6.04
CA GLY A 248 9.16 18.54 5.84
C GLY A 248 9.69 17.77 7.06
N ILE A 249 9.44 16.46 7.09
CA ILE A 249 9.99 15.58 8.14
C ILE A 249 11.52 15.51 8.07
N ALA A 250 12.11 15.54 6.88
CA ALA A 250 13.53 15.53 6.60
C ALA A 250 13.92 16.75 5.73
N PRO A 251 13.93 17.96 6.28
CA PRO A 251 14.11 19.19 5.51
C PRO A 251 15.39 19.19 4.68
N GLY A 252 15.29 19.57 3.41
CA GLY A 252 16.44 19.72 2.52
C GLY A 252 17.09 18.41 2.05
N ALA A 253 16.51 17.25 2.40
CA ALA A 253 16.94 15.96 1.84
C ALA A 253 16.92 15.99 0.31
N ARG A 254 17.84 15.25 -0.32
CA ARG A 254 17.92 15.13 -1.78
C ARG A 254 16.78 14.26 -2.26
N LEU A 255 15.99 14.74 -3.22
CA LEU A 255 14.86 14.00 -3.75
C LEU A 255 15.18 13.37 -5.11
N TRP A 256 14.85 12.10 -5.26
CA TRP A 256 14.76 11.42 -6.56
C TRP A 256 13.30 11.44 -7.02
N ALA A 257 13.02 12.15 -8.10
CA ALA A 257 11.69 12.13 -8.72
C ALA A 257 11.56 10.91 -9.64
N ILE A 258 10.70 9.96 -9.28
CA ILE A 258 10.42 8.75 -10.06
C ILE A 258 8.96 8.81 -10.50
N LYS A 259 8.71 9.29 -11.72
CA LYS A 259 7.35 9.41 -12.26
C LYS A 259 6.87 8.07 -12.80
N VAL A 260 5.82 7.52 -12.17
CA VAL A 260 5.16 6.27 -12.59
C VAL A 260 3.65 6.45 -12.82
N LEU A 261 3.09 7.59 -12.41
CA LEU A 261 1.70 7.97 -12.61
C LEU A 261 1.63 9.12 -13.63
N ASP A 262 0.72 9.02 -14.60
CA ASP A 262 0.44 10.07 -15.56
C ASP A 262 -0.37 11.20 -14.92
N ARG A 263 -1.32 10.86 -14.05
CA ARG A 263 -2.20 11.76 -13.31
C ARG A 263 -2.84 11.09 -12.10
#